data_AF-A0A4R4Z5G4-F1
#
_entry.id   AF-A0A4R4Z5G4-F1
#
_cell.length_a   1.000
_cell.length_b   1.000
_cell.length_c   1.000
_cell.angle_alpha   90.00
_cell.angle_beta   90.00
_cell.angle_gamma   90.00
#
_symmetry.space_group_name_H-M   'P 1'
#
loop_
_entity.id
_entity.type
_entity.pdbx_description
1 polymer ?
#
loop_
_entity_poly.entity_id
_entity_poly.type
_entity_poly.pdbx_seq_one_letter_code
_entity_poly.pdbx_strand_id
1 'polypeptide(L)'
;MDWAREKNARLLATAYAVGFAAWLVGVILILWGQFTDGSITQIVVGSILFAIGQALITIVAFSLRKNFATSRAASSFQQAWQRLSLGLELPSAVRALAVRRV
;
A
#
# COMPACT_ATOMS: atom_id res chain seq x y z
N MET A 1 -2.09 -9.03 -10.50
CA MET A 1 -2.44 -10.13 -9.59
C MET A 1 -3.95 -10.39 -9.60
N ASP A 2 -4.37 -11.66 -9.47
CA ASP A 2 -5.81 -12.03 -9.37
C ASP A 2 -6.31 -11.86 -7.93
N TRP A 3 -6.73 -10.63 -7.59
CA TRP A 3 -7.33 -10.31 -6.29
C TRP A 3 -8.58 -11.16 -5.99
N ALA A 4 -9.31 -11.59 -7.03
CA ALA A 4 -10.55 -12.35 -6.92
C ALA A 4 -10.40 -13.75 -6.29
N ARG A 5 -9.18 -14.28 -6.19
CA ARG A 5 -8.90 -15.58 -5.55
C ARG A 5 -8.75 -15.48 -4.03
N GLU A 6 -8.71 -14.26 -3.47
CA GLU A 6 -8.61 -14.04 -2.04
C GLU A 6 -9.98 -14.00 -1.36
N LYS A 7 -10.14 -14.72 -0.23
CA LYS A 7 -11.39 -14.72 0.56
C LYS A 7 -11.85 -13.31 0.94
N ASN A 8 -10.89 -12.43 1.23
CA ASN A 8 -11.14 -11.05 1.66
C ASN A 8 -10.67 -10.03 0.61
N ALA A 9 -10.81 -10.36 -0.69
CA ALA A 9 -10.30 -9.56 -1.82
C ALA A 9 -10.62 -8.06 -1.70
N ARG A 10 -11.89 -7.72 -1.40
CA ARG A 10 -12.33 -6.32 -1.25
C ARG A 10 -11.68 -5.63 -0.07
N LEU A 11 -11.64 -6.28 1.09
CA LEU A 11 -11.02 -5.70 2.29
C LEU A 11 -9.53 -5.43 2.07
N LEU A 12 -8.81 -6.38 1.45
CA LEU A 12 -7.39 -6.24 1.14
C LEU A 12 -7.14 -5.16 0.09
N ALA A 13 -7.98 -5.08 -0.95
CA ALA A 13 -7.89 -4.04 -1.98
C ALA A 13 -8.17 -2.65 -1.39
N THR A 14 -9.17 -2.51 -0.51
CA THR A 14 -9.45 -1.25 0.21
C THR A 14 -8.29 -0.88 1.12
N ALA A 15 -7.81 -1.83 1.94
CA ALA A 15 -6.68 -1.61 2.84
C ALA A 15 -5.43 -1.18 2.08
N TYR A 16 -5.17 -1.79 0.92
CA TYR A 16 -4.07 -1.40 0.04
C TYR A 16 -4.26 0.00 -0.56
N ALA A 17 -5.43 0.30 -1.12
CA ALA A 17 -5.68 1.61 -1.74
C ALA A 17 -5.58 2.75 -0.71
N VAL A 18 -6.20 2.57 0.46
CA VAL A 18 -6.12 3.53 1.57
C VAL A 18 -4.70 3.63 2.11
N GLY A 19 -4.03 2.49 2.32
CA GLY A 19 -2.66 2.45 2.80
C GLY A 19 -1.68 3.15 1.85
N PHE A 20 -1.82 2.92 0.55
CA PHE A 20 -0.99 3.55 -0.47
C PHE A 20 -1.23 5.06 -0.55
N ALA A 21 -2.50 5.50 -0.49
CA ALA A 21 -2.83 6.93 -0.49
C ALA A 21 -2.29 7.62 0.78
N ALA A 22 -2.50 7.03 1.96
CA ALA A 22 -1.99 7.56 3.22
C ALA A 22 -0.46 7.63 3.23
N TRP A 23 0.20 6.58 2.75
CA TRP A 23 1.65 6.56 2.58
C TRP A 23 2.13 7.70 1.69
N LEU A 24 1.56 7.84 0.49
CA LEU A 24 1.97 8.84 -0.49
C LEU A 24 1.73 10.27 0.01
N VAL A 25 0.55 10.53 0.58
CA VAL A 25 0.23 11.83 1.20
C VAL A 25 1.18 12.12 2.36
N GLY A 26 1.49 11.12 3.19
CA GLY A 26 2.45 11.26 4.27
C GLY A 26 3.83 11.68 3.78
N VAL A 27 4.35 11.01 2.75
CA VAL A 27 5.63 11.40 2.10
C VAL A 27 5.56 12.82 1.56
N ILE A 28 4.51 13.17 0.83
CA ILE A 28 4.36 14.51 0.25
C ILE A 28 4.34 15.59 1.35
N LEU A 29 3.60 15.38 2.44
CA LEU A 29 3.53 16.33 3.54
C LEU A 29 4.86 16.51 4.27
N ILE A 30 5.60 15.41 4.49
CA ILE A 30 6.95 15.48 5.09
C ILE A 30 7.87 16.29 4.20
N LEU A 31 7.95 15.95 2.91
CA LEU A 31 8.82 16.63 1.95
C LEU A 31 8.44 18.10 1.82
N TRP A 32 7.15 18.39 1.67
CA TRP A 32 6.65 19.76 1.60
C TRP A 32 7.01 20.56 2.85
N GLY A 33 6.80 19.98 4.03
CA GLY A 33 7.16 20.60 5.31
C GLY A 33 8.66 20.91 5.40
N GLN A 34 9.51 20.02 4.87
CA GLN A 34 10.96 20.24 4.83
C GLN A 34 11.38 21.34 3.84
N PHE A 35 10.69 21.50 2.71
CA PHE A 35 11.03 22.50 1.68
C PHE A 35 10.46 23.89 1.95
N THR A 36 9.42 24.01 2.76
CA THR A 36 8.68 25.28 2.98
C THR A 36 8.85 25.86 4.38
N ASP A 37 9.80 25.35 5.16
CA ASP A 37 9.91 25.60 6.61
C ASP A 37 8.55 25.40 7.31
N GLY A 38 7.83 24.36 6.89
CA GLY A 38 6.49 24.05 7.35
C GLY A 38 6.46 23.74 8.84
N SER A 39 5.27 23.91 9.46
CA SER A 39 5.10 23.67 10.89
C SER A 39 5.50 22.24 11.29
N ILE A 40 6.05 22.09 12.50
CA ILE A 40 6.36 20.77 13.10
C ILE A 40 5.12 19.85 13.04
N THR A 41 3.93 20.43 13.26
CA THR A 41 2.64 19.73 13.15
C THR A 41 2.45 19.03 11.81
N GLN A 42 2.80 19.69 10.69
CA GLN A 42 2.66 19.11 9.35
C GLN A 42 3.57 17.90 9.15
N ILE A 43 4.82 17.99 9.62
CA ILE A 43 5.79 16.88 9.58
C ILE A 43 5.32 15.71 10.44
N VAL A 44 4.76 15.98 11.63
CA VAL A 44 4.21 14.96 12.53
C VAL A 44 3.02 14.26 11.89
N VAL A 45 2.06 15.01 11.34
CA VAL A 45 0.89 14.44 10.65
C VAL A 45 1.32 13.60 9.45
N GLY A 46 2.27 14.09 8.65
CA GLY A 46 2.83 13.36 7.53
C GLY A 46 3.50 12.05 7.97
N SER A 47 4.25 12.08 9.08
CA SER A 47 4.91 10.90 9.66
C SER A 47 3.93 9.85 10.15
N ILE A 48 2.82 10.26 10.78
CA ILE A 48 1.76 9.35 11.21
C ILE A 48 1.09 8.69 10.01
N LEU A 49 0.73 9.47 8.99
CA LEU A 49 0.13 8.94 7.75
C LEU A 49 1.06 7.98 7.02
N PHE A 50 2.35 8.33 6.94
CA PHE A 50 3.38 7.47 6.38
C PHE A 50 3.46 6.13 7.12
N ALA A 51 3.50 6.15 8.46
CA ALA A 51 3.60 4.95 9.28
C ALA A 51 2.36 4.05 9.13
N ILE A 52 1.16 4.63 9.15
CA ILE A 52 -0.10 3.90 8.93
C ILE A 52 -0.11 3.27 7.54
N GLY A 53 0.27 4.03 6.51
CA GLY A 53 0.34 3.55 5.14
C GLY A 53 1.32 2.38 4.99
N GLN A 54 2.52 2.48 5.56
CA GLN A 54 3.51 1.40 5.58
C GLN A 54 3.00 0.15 6.29
N ALA A 55 2.33 0.31 7.43
CA ALA A 55 1.77 -0.82 8.18
C ALA A 55 0.70 -1.55 7.35
N LEU A 56 -0.20 -0.82 6.70
CA LEU A 56 -1.23 -1.39 5.83
C LEU A 56 -0.63 -2.13 4.63
N ILE A 57 0.32 -1.51 3.93
CA ILE A 57 1.01 -2.14 2.79
C ILE A 57 1.73 -3.42 3.24
N THR A 58 2.37 -3.39 4.40
CA THR A 58 3.08 -4.55 4.98
C THR A 58 2.12 -5.70 5.31
N ILE A 59 0.98 -5.41 5.94
CA ILE A 59 -0.06 -6.39 6.26
C ILE A 59 -0.61 -7.01 4.97
N VAL A 60 -0.91 -6.18 3.96
CA VAL A 60 -1.39 -6.67 2.66
C VAL A 60 -0.32 -7.52 1.97
N ALA A 61 0.94 -7.07 1.93
CA ALA A 61 2.04 -7.84 1.36
C ALA A 61 2.20 -9.20 2.03
N PHE A 62 2.06 -9.26 3.36
CA PHE A 62 2.11 -10.51 4.11
C PHE A 62 0.94 -11.45 3.77
N SER A 63 -0.27 -10.89 3.62
CA SER A 63 -1.45 -11.67 3.22
C SER A 63 -1.32 -12.21 1.79
N LEU A 64 -0.78 -11.40 0.88
CA LEU A 64 -0.69 -11.68 -0.54
C LEU A 64 0.58 -12.44 -0.94
N ARG A 65 1.54 -12.63 -0.05
CA ARG A 65 2.83 -13.30 -0.32
C ARG A 65 2.66 -14.67 -0.97
N LYS A 66 1.59 -15.41 -0.66
CA LYS A 66 1.31 -16.74 -1.25
C LYS A 66 1.06 -16.71 -2.76
N ASN A 67 0.76 -15.54 -3.32
CA ASN A 67 0.54 -15.36 -4.76
C ASN A 67 1.84 -15.10 -5.54
N PHE A 68 2.98 -15.08 -4.85
CA PHE A 68 4.30 -14.87 -5.45
C PHE A 68 5.18 -16.10 -5.24
N ALA A 69 5.86 -16.52 -6.30
CA ALA A 69 6.83 -17.61 -6.22
C ALA A 69 8.09 -17.11 -5.49
N THR A 70 8.54 -17.85 -4.49
CA THR A 70 9.83 -17.59 -3.85
C THR A 70 10.93 -17.90 -4.85
N SER A 71 11.85 -16.94 -5.07
CA SER A 71 13.03 -17.14 -5.92
C SER A 71 14.30 -17.09 -5.07
N ARG A 72 15.45 -17.52 -5.62
CA ARG A 72 16.75 -17.38 -4.94
C ARG A 72 17.12 -15.93 -4.63
N ALA A 73 16.58 -14.96 -5.38
CA ALA A 73 16.94 -13.55 -5.28
C ALA A 73 16.03 -12.75 -4.34
N ALA A 74 14.78 -13.17 -4.14
CA ALA A 74 13.83 -12.45 -3.29
C ALA A 74 12.75 -13.37 -2.73
N SER A 75 12.44 -13.20 -1.44
CA SER A 75 11.32 -13.88 -0.80
C SER A 75 9.99 -13.48 -1.42
N SER A 76 8.98 -14.35 -1.35
CA SER A 76 7.64 -14.06 -1.87
C SER A 76 7.00 -12.81 -1.22
N PHE A 77 7.28 -12.58 0.06
CA PHE A 77 6.90 -11.35 0.75
C PHE A 77 7.60 -10.12 0.17
N GLN A 78 8.91 -10.17 -0.04
CA GLN A 78 9.68 -9.04 -0.57
C GLN A 78 9.22 -8.66 -1.99
N GLN A 79 8.92 -9.65 -2.83
CA GLN A 79 8.35 -9.41 -4.16
C GLN A 79 6.96 -8.77 -4.07
N ALA A 80 6.09 -9.27 -3.19
CA ALA A 80 4.76 -8.70 -2.96
C ALA A 80 4.87 -7.25 -2.48
N TRP A 81 5.68 -7.02 -1.46
CA TRP A 81 5.91 -5.71 -0.86
C TRP A 81 6.45 -4.73 -1.88
N GLN A 82 7.46 -5.10 -2.68
CA GLN A 82 8.03 -4.22 -3.71
C GLN A 82 6.98 -3.81 -4.75
N ARG A 83 6.18 -4.75 -5.26
CA ARG A 83 5.13 -4.43 -6.24
C ARG A 83 4.03 -3.53 -5.67
N LEU A 84 3.64 -3.76 -4.42
CA LEU A 84 2.64 -2.96 -3.72
C LEU A 84 3.16 -1.55 -3.43
N SER A 85 4.39 -1.42 -2.92
CA SER A 85 5.04 -0.14 -2.64
C SER A 85 5.27 0.70 -3.90
N LEU A 86 5.49 0.06 -5.06
CA LEU A 86 5.61 0.74 -6.35
C LEU A 86 4.26 1.11 -6.98
N GLY A 87 3.12 0.73 -6.38
CA GLY A 87 1.80 1.03 -6.96
C GLY A 87 1.45 0.18 -8.18
N LEU A 88 2.21 -0.87 -8.50
CA LEU A 88 1.99 -1.67 -9.71
C LEU A 88 0.67 -2.44 -9.68
N GLU A 89 0.14 -2.71 -8.48
CA GLU A 89 -1.13 -3.40 -8.29
C GLU A 89 -2.29 -2.45 -7.98
N LEU A 90 -2.10 -1.11 -8.05
CA LEU A 90 -3.18 -0.14 -7.82
C LEU A 90 -4.33 -0.31 -8.83
N PRO A 91 -4.07 -0.41 -10.15
CA PRO A 91 -5.15 -0.55 -11.14
C PRO A 91 -5.93 -1.87 -11.01
N SER A 92 -5.28 -2.94 -10.55
CA SER A 92 -5.93 -4.23 -10.31
C SER A 92 -6.76 -4.20 -9.02
N ALA A 93 -6.26 -3.56 -7.96
CA ALA A 93 -6.99 -3.35 -6.71
C ALA A 93 -8.24 -2.47 -6.91
N VAL A 94 -8.13 -1.35 -7.62
CA VAL A 94 -9.27 -0.46 -7.90
C VAL A 94 -10.32 -1.19 -8.74
N ARG A 95 -9.91 -1.98 -9.73
CA ARG A 95 -10.84 -2.84 -10.48
C ARG A 95 -11.55 -3.84 -9.58
N ALA A 96 -10.85 -4.47 -8.63
CA ALA A 96 -11.47 -5.39 -7.66
C ALA A 96 -12.51 -4.69 -6.76
N LEU A 97 -12.37 -3.39 -6.51
CA LEU A 97 -13.34 -2.58 -5.78
C LEU A 97 -14.54 -2.16 -6.65
N ALA A 98 -14.27 -1.79 -7.92
CA ALA A 98 -15.27 -1.30 -8.87
C ALA A 98 -16.24 -2.38 -9.33
N VAL A 99 -15.81 -3.64 -9.40
CA VAL A 99 -16.69 -4.77 -9.74
C VAL A 99 -17.63 -5.03 -8.54
N ARG A 100 -18.81 -4.37 -8.55
CA ARG A 100 -19.97 -4.83 -7.78
C ARG A 100 -20.41 -6.16 -8.39
N ARG A 101 -20.19 -7.27 -7.69
CA ARG A 101 -21.05 -8.44 -7.87
C ARG A 101 -22.40 -8.07 -7.27
N VAL A 102 -23.37 -7.80 -8.14
CA VAL A 102 -24.81 -7.81 -7.84
C VAL A 102 -25.19 -9.25 -7.52
#